data_AF-A0A1Y1Q1X1-F1
#
_entry.id   AF-A0A1Y1Q1X1-F1
#
_cell.length_a   1.000
_cell.length_b   1.000
_cell.length_c   1.000
_cell.angle_alpha   90.00
_cell.angle_beta   90.00
_cell.angle_gamma   90.00
#
_symmetry.space_group_name_H-M   'P 1'
#
loop_
_entity.id
_entity.type
_entity.pdbx_description
1 polymer ?
#
loop_
_entity_poly.entity_id
_entity_poly.type
_entity_poly.pdbx_seq_one_letter_code
_entity_poly.pdbx_strand_id
1 'polypeptide(L)'
;MMNEAINTPQLFLQQLHRLPLDKQQELLDYAEFLLRQTSSSPLAQPAARQPRLEKRQVGEYIGQITISEDFDAPLPDEYWLGEVEK
;
A
#
# COMPACT_ATOMS: atom_id res chain seq x y z
N MET A 1 -22.27 12.61 15.06
CA MET A 1 -22.58 12.78 13.63
C MET A 1 -22.80 11.38 13.09
N MET A 2 -24.07 10.99 12.87
CA MET A 2 -24.44 9.63 12.46
C MET A 2 -24.10 9.40 10.98
N ASN A 3 -23.51 8.25 10.72
CA ASN A 3 -23.13 7.76 9.40
C ASN A 3 -24.41 7.50 8.58
N GLU A 4 -24.63 8.28 7.51
CA GLU A 4 -25.66 7.98 6.50
C GLU A 4 -25.21 6.82 5.60
N ALA A 5 -25.02 5.65 6.22
CA ALA A 5 -25.06 4.39 5.50
C ALA A 5 -26.53 3.99 5.36
N ILE A 6 -26.91 3.44 4.20
CA ILE A 6 -28.20 2.78 3.91
C ILE A 6 -29.22 3.69 3.18
N ASN A 7 -28.86 4.15 1.98
CA ASN A 7 -29.75 4.28 0.79
C ASN A 7 -28.94 4.44 -0.54
N THR A 8 -27.62 4.24 -0.48
CA THR A 8 -26.69 4.42 -1.60
C THR A 8 -26.84 3.44 -2.77
N PRO A 9 -27.11 2.13 -2.60
CA PRO A 9 -27.06 1.21 -3.73
C PRO A 9 -28.22 1.40 -4.72
N GLN A 10 -29.42 1.72 -4.24
CA GLN A 10 -30.60 1.88 -5.11
C GLN A 10 -30.51 3.16 -5.97
N LEU A 11 -30.10 4.29 -5.38
CA LEU A 11 -29.88 5.54 -6.11
C LEU A 11 -28.76 5.40 -7.14
N PHE A 12 -27.68 4.70 -6.79
CA PHE A 12 -26.58 4.43 -7.70
C PHE A 12 -27.02 3.60 -8.92
N LEU A 13 -27.79 2.51 -8.71
CA LEU A 13 -28.30 1.69 -9.81
C LEU A 13 -29.23 2.47 -10.74
N GLN A 14 -30.11 3.31 -10.18
CA GLN A 14 -30.98 4.18 -10.99
C GLN A 14 -30.19 5.18 -11.84
N GLN A 15 -29.10 5.73 -11.30
CA GLN A 15 -28.22 6.63 -12.06
C GLN A 15 -27.47 5.85 -13.15
N LEU A 16 -26.93 4.68 -12.82
CA LEU A 16 -26.20 3.83 -13.77
C LEU A 16 -27.04 3.45 -14.99
N HIS A 17 -28.32 3.10 -14.80
CA HIS A 17 -29.23 2.79 -15.90
C HIS A 17 -29.59 4.00 -16.79
N ARG A 18 -29.38 5.23 -16.31
CA ARG A 18 -29.60 6.46 -17.09
C ARG A 18 -28.40 6.86 -17.93
N LEU A 19 -27.23 6.26 -17.68
CA LEU A 19 -26.02 6.54 -18.45
C LEU A 19 -26.03 5.75 -19.78
N PRO A 20 -25.44 6.29 -20.85
CA PRO A 20 -25.17 5.56 -22.08
C PRO A 20 -24.30 4.32 -21.85
N LEU A 21 -24.39 3.33 -22.74
CA LEU A 21 -23.70 2.04 -22.61
C LEU A 21 -22.17 2.18 -22.48
N ASP A 22 -21.57 3.09 -23.24
CA ASP A 22 -20.11 3.37 -23.17
C ASP A 22 -19.67 3.82 -21.77
N LYS A 23 -20.50 4.62 -21.09
CA LYS A 23 -20.20 5.12 -19.76
C LYS A 23 -20.47 4.09 -18.67
N GLN A 24 -21.39 3.16 -18.90
CA GLN A 24 -21.59 2.01 -18.00
C GLN A 24 -20.38 1.06 -18.05
N GLN A 25 -19.81 0.83 -19.24
CA GLN A 25 -18.58 0.05 -19.42
C GLN A 25 -17.40 0.71 -18.71
N GLU A 26 -17.20 2.02 -18.89
CA GLU A 26 -16.13 2.77 -18.21
C GLU A 26 -16.19 2.66 -16.68
N LEU A 27 -17.39 2.70 -16.10
CA LEU A 27 -17.58 2.50 -14.66
C LEU A 27 -17.27 1.08 -14.20
N LEU A 28 -17.60 0.07 -15.02
CA LEU A 28 -17.27 -1.33 -14.74
C LEU A 28 -15.76 -1.54 -14.77
N ASP A 29 -15.09 -1.01 -15.79
CA ASP A 29 -13.63 -1.06 -15.93
C ASP A 29 -12.93 -0.36 -14.76
N TYR A 30 -13.46 0.79 -14.33
CA TYR A 30 -12.93 1.52 -13.18
C TYR A 30 -13.14 0.76 -11.86
N ALA A 31 -14.30 0.12 -11.67
CA ALA A 31 -14.55 -0.72 -10.51
C ALA A 31 -13.58 -1.92 -10.47
N GLU A 32 -13.33 -2.56 -11.62
CA GLU A 32 -12.35 -3.64 -11.73
C GLU A 32 -10.93 -3.14 -11.42
N PHE A 33 -10.55 -1.98 -11.95
CA PHE A 33 -9.28 -1.33 -11.63
C PHE A 33 -9.14 -1.09 -10.12
N LEU A 34 -10.16 -0.57 -9.43
CA LEU A 34 -10.13 -0.36 -7.99
C LEU A 34 -10.00 -1.68 -7.20
N LEU A 35 -10.65 -2.75 -7.64
CA LEU A 35 -10.51 -4.08 -7.04
C LEU A 35 -9.09 -4.62 -7.22
N ARG A 36 -8.50 -4.47 -8.39
CA ARG A 36 -7.10 -4.84 -8.67
C ARG A 36 -6.12 -3.98 -7.87
N GLN A 37 -6.36 -2.68 -7.76
CA GLN A 37 -5.52 -1.75 -7.02
C GLN A 37 -5.56 -2.03 -5.53
N THR A 38 -6.73 -2.32 -4.96
CA THR A 38 -6.84 -2.70 -3.55
C THR A 38 -6.16 -4.05 -3.33
N SER A 39 -6.51 -5.10 -4.08
CA SER A 39 -5.88 -6.44 -3.94
C SER A 39 -4.37 -6.47 -4.19
N SER A 40 -3.84 -5.61 -5.06
CA SER A 40 -2.40 -5.53 -5.38
C SER A 40 -1.66 -4.45 -4.57
N SER A 41 -2.38 -3.66 -3.77
CA SER A 41 -1.75 -2.69 -2.88
C SER A 41 -1.21 -3.42 -1.66
N PRO A 42 0.06 -3.19 -1.25
CA PRO A 42 0.59 -3.70 0.00
C PRO A 42 -0.20 -3.23 1.25
N LEU A 43 -1.20 -2.35 1.08
CA LEU A 43 -2.10 -1.89 2.14
C LEU A 43 -3.39 -2.73 2.32
N ALA A 44 -3.74 -3.65 1.40
CA ALA A 44 -4.97 -4.46 1.52
C ALA A 44 -4.74 -5.94 1.84
N GLN A 45 -3.50 -6.34 2.13
CA GLN A 45 -3.35 -7.49 3.02
C GLN A 45 -3.92 -7.04 4.38
N PRO A 46 -4.82 -7.80 5.04
CA PRO A 46 -4.95 -7.66 6.47
C PRO A 46 -3.55 -7.93 6.99
N ALA A 47 -2.83 -6.87 7.33
CA ALA A 47 -1.49 -6.95 7.88
C ALA A 47 -1.57 -8.05 8.91
N ALA A 48 -0.88 -9.18 8.67
CA ALA A 48 -0.57 -10.14 9.71
C ALA A 48 -0.06 -9.29 10.86
N ARG A 49 -0.91 -9.13 11.88
CA ARG A 49 -0.88 -8.06 12.90
C ARG A 49 0.53 -7.52 13.07
N GLN A 50 0.90 -6.50 12.30
CA GLN A 50 2.16 -5.83 12.57
C GLN A 50 1.94 -5.26 13.97
N PRO A 51 2.77 -5.62 14.97
CA PRO A 51 2.62 -5.06 16.30
C PRO A 51 2.57 -3.56 16.10
N ARG A 52 1.48 -2.95 16.56
CA ARG A 52 1.22 -1.52 16.53
C ARG A 52 2.54 -0.83 16.80
N LEU A 53 3.20 -0.28 15.77
CA LEU A 53 4.56 0.22 15.90
C LEU A 53 4.54 1.19 17.07
N GLU A 54 5.18 0.79 18.17
CA GLU A 54 5.22 1.62 19.35
C GLU A 54 5.78 2.97 18.93
N LYS A 55 5.24 4.05 19.51
CA LYS A 55 5.75 5.38 19.20
C LYS A 55 7.23 5.39 19.55
N ARG A 56 8.09 5.47 18.53
CA ARG A 56 9.55 5.51 18.69
C ARG A 56 9.90 6.58 19.70
N GLN A 57 10.66 6.22 20.73
CA GLN A 57 11.09 7.16 21.76
C GLN A 57 12.46 7.73 21.38
N VAL A 58 12.67 9.03 21.59
CA VAL A 58 13.98 9.64 21.38
C VAL A 58 14.98 8.99 22.33
N GLY A 59 16.06 8.43 21.78
CA GLY A 59 17.13 7.80 22.54
C GLY A 59 16.92 6.31 22.87
N GLU A 60 15.85 5.68 22.39
CA GLU A 60 15.51 4.27 22.66
C GLU A 60 16.65 3.28 22.34
N TYR A 61 17.49 3.60 21.35
CA TYR A 61 18.53 2.71 20.84
C TYR A 61 19.97 3.19 21.11
N ILE A 62 20.16 4.22 21.94
CA ILE A 62 21.50 4.71 22.29
C ILE A 62 22.27 3.59 23.01
N GLY A 63 23.47 3.26 22.52
CA GLY A 63 24.32 2.20 23.07
C GLY A 63 23.88 0.77 22.71
N GLN A 64 22.77 0.59 21.98
CA GLN A 64 22.31 -0.72 21.51
C GLN A 64 22.71 -1.00 20.05
N ILE A 65 23.15 0.02 19.33
CA ILE A 65 23.58 -0.09 17.93
C ILE A 65 25.10 -0.11 17.90
N THR A 66 25.67 -1.14 17.29
CA THR A 66 27.10 -1.19 16.94
C THR A 66 27.21 -0.90 15.45
N ILE A 67 27.92 0.18 15.11
CA ILE A 67 28.23 0.53 13.72
C ILE A 67 29.55 -0.15 13.38
N SER A 68 29.62 -0.79 12.21
CA SER A 68 30.88 -1.39 11.74
C SER A 68 31.90 -0.31 11.42
N GLU A 69 33.18 -0.60 11.64
CA GLU A 69 34.29 0.35 11.40
C GLU A 69 34.42 0.73 9.91
N ASP A 70 33.89 -0.09 9.00
CA ASP A 70 33.89 0.10 7.56
C ASP A 70 32.58 0.69 7.02
N PHE A 71 31.68 1.20 7.87
CA PHE A 71 30.38 1.72 7.44
C PHE A 71 30.48 2.84 6.40
N ASP A 72 31.48 3.72 6.54
CA ASP A 72 31.74 4.82 5.60
C ASP A 72 32.63 4.40 4.41
N ALA A 73 33.08 3.13 4.37
CA ALA A 73 33.87 2.64 3.25
C ALA A 73 33.00 2.51 1.99
N PRO A 74 33.55 2.76 0.79
CA PRO A 74 32.83 2.50 -0.45
C PRO A 74 32.48 1.01 -0.52
N LEU A 75 31.28 0.72 -1.01
CA LEU A 75 30.90 -0.65 -1.33
C LEU A 75 31.83 -1.20 -2.41
N PRO A 76 32.21 -2.49 -2.34
CA PRO A 76 33.14 -3.10 -3.27
C PRO A 76 32.54 -3.16 -4.69
N ASP A 77 33.38 -3.20 -5.71
CA ASP A 77 32.95 -3.09 -7.12
C ASP A 77 31.98 -4.22 -7.52
N GLU A 78 32.13 -5.41 -6.93
CA GLU A 78 31.23 -6.55 -7.15
C GLU A 78 29.78 -6.24 -6.75
N TYR A 79 29.57 -5.38 -5.74
CA TYR A 79 28.25 -4.90 -5.35
C TYR A 79 27.63 -4.02 -6.43
N TRP A 80 28.43 -3.14 -7.03
CA TRP A 80 27.97 -2.23 -8.10
C TRP A 80 27.79 -2.93 -9.45
N LEU A 81 28.64 -3.93 -9.73
CA LEU A 81 28.63 -4.70 -10.97
C LEU A 81 27.65 -5.89 -10.94
N GLY A 82 27.05 -6.18 -9.77
CA GLY A 82 26.06 -7.25 -9.62
C GLY A 82 26.67 -8.66 -9.74
N GLU A 83 27.97 -8.80 -9.49
CA GLU A 83 28.71 -10.06 -9.58
C GLU A 83 28.71 -10.86 -8.26
N VAL A 84 27.82 -10.50 -7.33
CA VAL A 84 27.61 -11.30 -6.12
C VAL A 84 26.97 -12.62 -6.53
N GLU A 85 27.80 -13.67 -6.66
CA GLU A 85 27.36 -15.04 -6.90
C GLU A 85 26.25 -15.42 -5.91
N LYS A 86 25.21 -16.06 -6.43
CA LYS A 86 24.07 -16.58 -5.65
C LYS A 86 24.46 -17.73 -4.75
#